data_AF-A0AA50FW11-F1
#
_entry.id   AF-A0AA50FW11-F1
#
_cell.length_a   1.000
_cell.length_b   1.000
_cell.length_c   1.000
_cell.angle_alpha   90.00
_cell.angle_beta   90.00
_cell.angle_gamma   90.00
#
_symmetry.space_group_name_H-M   'P 1'
#
loop_
_entity.id
_entity.type
_entity.pdbx_description
1 polymer ?
#
loop_
_entity_poly.entity_id
_entity_poly.type
_entity_poly.pdbx_seq_one_letter_code
_entity_poly.pdbx_strand_id
1 'polypeptide(L)' 'IWREQGDQWVEENRLEMHMDWVRDVAWAPSFGLQKSIIASCSQDKRVVIWSSDDNVSWTPTILNTFDDVVWSVSWS' A
#
# COMPACT_ATOMS: atom_id res chain seq x y z
N ILE A 1 7.70 -3.58 0.91
CA ILE A 1 8.34 -2.26 1.07
C ILE A 1 9.82 -2.52 1.21
N TRP A 2 10.62 -1.80 0.42
CA TRP A 2 12.06 -1.95 0.39
C TRP A 2 12.71 -0.64 0.77
N ARG A 3 13.81 -0.72 1.51
CA ARG A 3 14.67 0.43 1.83
C ARG A 3 16.04 0.22 1.21
N GLU A 4 16.52 1.27 0.57
CA GLU A 4 17.89 1.33 0.07
C GLU A 4 18.84 1.55 1.25
N GLN A 5 19.83 0.67 1.38
CA GLN A 5 20.90 0.74 2.37
C GLN A 5 22.24 0.65 1.64
N GLY A 6 22.84 1.80 1.32
CA GLY A 6 24.01 1.88 0.47
C GLY A 6 23.65 1.50 -0.97
N ASP A 7 24.25 0.42 -1.50
CA ASP A 7 24.00 -0.10 -2.85
C ASP A 7 23.15 -1.39 -2.81
N GLN A 8 22.40 -1.61 -1.74
CA GLN A 8 21.57 -2.79 -1.53
C GLN A 8 20.14 -2.41 -1.17
N TRP A 9 19.18 -3.22 -1.65
CA TRP A 9 17.79 -3.13 -1.26
C TRP A 9 17.48 -4.18 -0.20
N VAL A 10 16.97 -3.73 0.94
CA VAL A 10 16.56 -4.61 2.04
C VAL A 10 15.05 -4.57 2.16
N GLU A 11 14.42 -5.73 2.26
CA GLU A 11 12.99 -5.84 2.50
C GLU A 11 12.69 -5.40 3.94
N GLU A 12 11.87 -4.36 4.11
CA GLU A 12 11.46 -3.88 5.43
C GLU A 12 10.13 -4.46 5.87
N ASN A 13 9.16 -4.52 4.95
CA ASN A 13 7.80 -4.92 5.27
C ASN A 13 7.16 -5.67 4.11
N ARG A 14 6.50 -6.79 4.42
CA ARG A 14 5.67 -7.54 3.49
C ARG A 14 4.20 -7.35 3.85
N LEU A 15 3.46 -6.71 2.95
CA LEU A 15 2.06 -6.34 3.17
C LEU A 15 1.14 -7.39 2.53
N GLU A 16 0.54 -8.26 3.35
CA GLU A 16 -0.24 -9.41 2.89
C GLU A 16 -1.71 -9.26 3.32
N MET A 17 -2.59 -8.95 2.36
CA MET A 17 -4.04 -8.90 2.57
C MET A 17 -4.81 -9.31 1.31
N HIS A 18 -4.33 -8.89 0.14
CA HIS A 18 -4.98 -9.21 -1.13
C HIS A 18 -4.97 -10.72 -1.38
N MET A 19 -6.08 -11.23 -1.93
CA MET A 19 -6.29 -12.66 -2.19
C MET A 19 -5.98 -13.03 -3.64
N ASP A 20 -5.61 -12.05 -4.46
CA ASP A 20 -5.28 -12.20 -5.88
C ASP A 20 -4.31 -11.07 -6.29
N TRP A 21 -3.91 -11.02 -7.57
CA TRP A 21 -2.89 -10.11 -8.08
C TRP A 21 -3.15 -8.65 -7.77
N VAL A 22 -2.19 -8.03 -7.08
CA VAL A 22 -2.14 -6.57 -6.92
C VAL A 22 -1.87 -5.95 -8.29
N ARG A 23 -2.72 -5.02 -8.69
CA ARG A 23 -2.68 -4.34 -10.00
C ARG A 23 -1.93 -3.02 -9.94
N ASP A 24 -2.07 -2.29 -8.85
CA ASP A 24 -1.43 -0.99 -8.68
C ASP A 24 -1.21 -0.67 -7.20
N VAL A 25 -0.22 0.18 -6.93
CA VAL A 25 0.11 0.70 -5.60
C VAL A 25 0.50 2.18 -5.70
N ALA A 26 0.01 3.01 -4.78
CA ALA A 26 0.32 4.43 -4.74
C ALA A 26 0.57 4.91 -3.31
N TRP A 27 1.68 5.60 -3.09
CA TRP A 27 1.97 6.29 -1.83
C TRP A 27 1.22 7.61 -1.77
N ALA A 28 0.60 7.90 -0.61
CA ALA A 28 0.03 9.20 -0.34
C ALA A 28 1.15 10.23 -0.11
N PRO A 29 0.98 11.49 -0.54
CA PRO A 29 1.94 12.54 -0.22
C PRO A 29 1.94 12.84 1.29
N SER A 30 3.10 12.70 1.94
CA SER A 30 3.30 12.96 3.37
C SER A 30 3.98 14.32 3.60
N PHE A 31 3.19 15.41 3.54
CA PHE A 31 3.72 16.74 3.84
C PHE A 31 3.89 16.95 5.36
N GLY A 32 5.06 16.57 5.89
CA GLY A 32 5.47 16.89 7.27
C GLY A 32 4.76 16.09 8.38
N LEU A 33 3.91 15.13 8.03
CA LEU A 33 3.27 14.21 8.97
C LEU A 33 4.15 12.97 9.16
N GLN A 34 4.30 12.53 10.41
CA GLN A 34 4.83 11.20 10.75
C GLN A 34 3.74 10.14 10.50
N LYS A 35 3.16 10.14 9.30
CA LYS A 35 2.17 9.16 8.90
C LYS A 35 2.38 8.83 7.43
N SER A 36 2.61 7.56 7.18
CA SER A 36 2.71 7.01 5.85
C SER A 36 1.42 6.29 5.50
N ILE A 37 0.96 6.51 4.28
CA ILE A 37 -0.24 5.88 3.76
C ILE A 37 0.06 5.35 2.36
N ILE A 38 -0.35 4.11 2.10
CA ILE A 38 -0.28 3.47 0.79
C ILE A 38 -1.70 3.03 0.41
N ALA A 39 -2.07 3.20 -0.84
CA ALA A 39 -3.22 2.53 -1.44
C ALA A 39 -2.73 1.38 -2.32
N SER A 40 -3.41 0.23 -2.28
CA SER A 40 -3.24 -0.85 -3.25
C SER A 40 -4.59 -1.32 -3.77
N CYS A 41 -4.62 -1.77 -5.02
CA CYS A 41 -5.80 -2.37 -5.62
C CYS A 41 -5.47 -3.70 -6.30
N SER A 42 -6.45 -4.58 -6.44
CA SER A 42 -6.22 -5.96 -6.90
C SER A 42 -7.35 -6.50 -7.77
N GLN A 43 -7.01 -7.60 -8.47
CA GLN A 43 -7.92 -8.53 -9.13
C GLN A 43 -8.99 -9.08 -8.17
N ASP A 44 -8.72 -9.11 -6.86
CA ASP A 44 -9.68 -9.52 -5.82
C ASP A 44 -10.81 -8.51 -5.57
N LYS A 45 -10.86 -7.44 -6.39
CA LYS A 45 -11.86 -6.36 -6.39
C LYS A 45 -11.80 -5.45 -5.17
N ARG A 46 -10.76 -5.55 -4.34
CA ARG A 46 -10.59 -4.71 -3.16
C ARG A 46 -9.61 -3.58 -3.42
N VAL A 47 -9.88 -2.45 -2.78
CA VAL A 47 -8.88 -1.39 -2.53
C VAL A 47 -8.56 -1.39 -1.05
N VAL A 48 -7.28 -1.46 -0.73
CA VAL A 48 -6.76 -1.51 0.64
C VAL A 48 -5.92 -0.27 0.89
N ILE A 49 -6.19 0.38 2.02
CA ILE A 49 -5.35 1.44 2.56
C ILE A 49 -4.48 0.85 3.66
N TRP A 50 -3.18 1.07 3.53
CA TRP A 50 -2.18 0.70 4.51
C TRP A 50 -1.72 1.97 5.20
N SER A 51 -1.82 2.03 6.52
CA SER A 51 -1.34 3.18 7.31
C SER A 51 -0.30 2.75 8.32
N SER A 52 0.71 3.58 8.50
CA SER A 52 1.77 3.42 9.50
C SER A 52 2.19 4.77 10.06
N ASP A 53 2.35 4.86 11.37
CA ASP A 53 2.83 6.08 12.05
C ASP A 53 4.36 6.04 12.27
N ASP A 54 4.99 4.87 12.13
CA ASP A 54 6.41 4.62 12.41
C ASP A 54 7.20 4.04 11.21
N ASN A 55 6.53 3.77 10.08
CA ASN A 55 7.03 3.02 8.92
C ASN A 55 7.44 1.57 9.19
N VAL A 56 7.18 1.07 10.39
CA VAL A 56 7.52 -0.30 10.81
C VAL A 56 6.26 -1.14 10.93
N SER A 57 5.24 -0.63 11.61
CA SER A 57 3.98 -1.31 11.85
C SER A 57 2.93 -0.81 10.86
N TRP A 58 2.43 -1.70 10.01
CA TRP A 58 1.46 -1.36 8.97
C TRP A 58 0.10 -1.98 9.27
N THR A 59 -0.92 -1.13 9.32
CA THR A 59 -2.31 -1.55 9.53
C THR A 59 -3.06 -1.49 8.20
N PRO A 60 -3.62 -2.62 7.72
CA PRO A 60 -4.43 -2.62 6.52
C PRO A 60 -5.91 -2.34 6.83
N THR A 61 -6.58 -1.61 5.94
CA THR A 61 -8.02 -1.35 6.00
C THR A 61 -8.61 -1.46 4.60
N ILE A 62 -9.67 -2.26 4.43
CA ILE A 62 -10.40 -2.33 3.17
C ILE A 62 -11.18 -1.03 3.02
N LEU A 63 -10.81 -0.22 2.02
CA LEU A 63 -11.50 1.04 1.70
C LEU A 63 -12.80 0.77 0.96
N ASN A 64 -12.73 -0.11 -0.04
CA ASN A 64 -13.90 -0.52 -0.82
C ASN A 64 -13.72 -1.90 -1.42
N THR A 65 -14.84 -2.56 -1.71
CA THR A 65 -14.91 -3.73 -2.59
C THR A 65 -15.79 -3.36 -3.78
N PHE A 66 -15.25 -3.50 -4.98
CA PHE A 66 -15.93 -3.20 -6.24
C PHE A 66 -16.57 -4.46 -6.82
N ASP A 67 -17.49 -4.28 -7.77
CA ASP A 67 -18.14 -5.40 -8.46
C ASP A 67 -17.21 -6.12 -9.46
N ASP A 68 -16.10 -5.47 -9.84
CA ASP A 68 -15.10 -5.99 -10.78
C ASP A 68 -13.66 -5.57 -10.41
N VAL A 69 -12.69 -6.05 -11.18
CA VAL A 69 -11.25 -5.80 -11.02
C VAL A 69 -10.94 -4.31 -10.96
N VAL A 70 -10.08 -3.93 -10.01
CA VAL A 70 -9.59 -2.56 -9.87
C VAL A 70 -8.19 -2.46 -10.45
N TRP A 71 -8.03 -1.59 -11.45
CA TRP A 71 -6.81 -1.53 -12.26
C TRP A 71 -5.78 -0.51 -11.81
N SER A 72 -6.20 0.59 -11.19
CA SER A 72 -5.28 1.66 -10.78
C SER A 72 -5.81 2.45 -9.59
N VAL A 73 -4.89 3.00 -8.81
CA VAL A 73 -5.15 3.93 -7.70
C VAL A 73 -4.20 5.12 -7.77
N SER A 74 -4.67 6.30 -7.37
CA SER A 74 -3.85 7.51 -7.32
C SER A 74 -4.33 8.42 -6.19
N TRP A 75 -3.44 9.32 -5.76
CA TRP A 75 -3.72 10.35 -4.76
C TRP A 75 -3.77 11.71 -5.45
N SER A 76 -4.65 12.59 -4.95
CA SER A 76 -4.76 13.99 -5.41
C SER A 76 -3.94 14.95 -4.54
#